data_AF-A0A358D8U2-F1
#
_entry.id   AF-A0A358D8U2-F1
#
_cell.length_a   1.000
_cell.length_b   1.000
_cell.length_c   1.000
_cell.angle_alpha   90.00
_cell.angle_beta   90.00
_cell.angle_gamma   90.00
#
_symmetry.space_group_name_H-M   'P 1'
#
loop_
_entity.id
_entity.type
_entity.pdbx_description
1 polymer ?
#
loop_
_entity_poly.entity_id
_entity_poly.type
_entity_poly.pdbx_seq_one_letter_code
_entity_poly.pdbx_strand_id
1 'polypeptide(L)'
;FCITLIPLVGSVLYWGIATVVALFTNPITALIFAALYLIYMQLEAYVLTPRVMNRAISVPGSLVVIGALVGGTLLGLLGALVAIPITASILLIIKQVVIPRQDAKL
;
A
#
# COMPACT_ATOMS: atom_id res chain seq x y z
N PHE A 1 -8.22 -10.22 -4.98
CA PHE A 1 -8.29 -9.12 -5.96
C PHE A 1 -8.80 -7.81 -5.35
N CYS A 2 -9.91 -7.76 -4.60
CA CYS A 2 -10.36 -6.49 -3.99
C CYS A 2 -9.47 -5.98 -2.84
N ILE A 3 -8.78 -6.86 -2.10
CA ILE A 3 -7.93 -6.50 -0.95
C ILE A 3 -6.54 -5.97 -1.41
N THR A 4 -6.11 -6.28 -2.63
CA THR A 4 -4.83 -5.84 -3.19
C THR A 4 -4.85 -4.40 -3.71
N LEU A 5 -5.99 -3.70 -3.63
CA LEU A 5 -6.10 -2.28 -3.94
C LEU A 5 -5.36 -1.39 -2.93
N ILE A 6 -5.04 -1.92 -1.74
CA ILE A 6 -4.14 -1.30 -0.78
C ILE A 6 -2.80 -2.02 -0.90
N PRO A 7 -1.77 -1.39 -1.50
CA PRO A 7 -0.43 -1.96 -1.61
C PRO A 7 0.07 -2.41 -0.23
N LEU A 8 0.85 -3.49 -0.17
CA LEU A 8 1.29 -4.20 1.04
C LEU A 8 0.18 -4.92 1.82
N VAL A 9 -0.99 -4.31 2.04
CA VAL A 9 -2.00 -4.88 2.95
C VAL A 9 -2.68 -6.12 2.36
N GLY A 10 -2.98 -6.09 1.06
CA GLY A 10 -3.51 -7.26 0.37
C GLY A 10 -2.55 -8.44 0.37
N SER A 11 -1.27 -8.18 0.14
CA SER A 11 -0.20 -9.21 0.13
C SER A 11 -0.04 -9.83 1.52
N VAL A 12 -0.04 -9.02 2.58
CA VAL A 12 0.05 -9.47 3.98
C VAL A 12 -1.18 -10.29 4.40
N LEU A 13 -2.39 -9.82 4.07
CA LEU A 13 -3.62 -10.54 4.39
C LEU A 13 -3.70 -11.88 3.65
N TYR A 14 -3.36 -11.89 2.36
CA TYR A 14 -3.30 -13.14 1.59
C TYR A 14 -2.27 -14.10 2.16
N TRP A 15 -1.07 -13.62 2.49
CA TRP A 15 -0.02 -14.43 3.13
C TRP A 15 -0.50 -15.06 4.43
N GLY A 16 -1.15 -14.29 5.30
CA GLY A 16 -1.69 -14.80 6.56
C GLY A 16 -2.78 -15.86 6.35
N ILE A 17 -3.79 -15.53 5.55
CA ILE A 17 -4.93 -16.44 5.30
C ILE A 17 -4.46 -17.72 4.61
N ALA A 18 -3.65 -17.62 3.56
CA ALA A 18 -3.18 -18.77 2.80
C ALA A 18 -2.23 -19.66 3.63
N THR A 19 -1.38 -19.07 4.48
CA THR A 19 -0.56 -19.83 5.43
C THR A 19 -1.43 -20.61 6.42
N VAL A 20 -2.45 -19.97 7.00
CA VAL A 20 -3.39 -20.63 7.93
C VAL A 20 -4.17 -21.74 7.24
N VAL A 21 -4.61 -21.53 6.00
CA VAL A 21 -5.27 -22.57 5.21
C VAL A 21 -4.33 -23.75 4.94
N ALA A 22 -3.08 -23.48 4.56
CA ALA A 22 -2.08 -24.52 4.30
C ALA A 22 -1.70 -25.34 5.55
N LEU A 23 -1.82 -24.74 6.74
CA LEU A 23 -1.61 -25.40 8.03
C LEU A 23 -2.58 -26.56 8.26
N PHE A 24 -3.80 -26.49 7.71
CA PHE A 24 -4.77 -27.59 7.78
C PHE A 24 -4.39 -28.79 6.91
N THR A 25 -3.55 -28.58 5.89
CA THR A 25 -3.13 -29.66 4.99
C THR A 25 -1.89 -30.38 5.52
N ASN A 26 -0.80 -29.63 5.73
CA ASN A 26 0.43 -30.16 6.33
C ASN A 26 1.31 -28.98 6.80
N PRO A 27 1.82 -29.01 8.06
CA PRO A 27 2.58 -27.91 8.64
C PRO A 27 3.89 -27.60 7.90
N ILE A 28 4.52 -28.60 7.28
CA ILE A 28 5.75 -28.42 6.51
C ILE A 28 5.46 -27.63 5.23
N THR A 29 4.40 -27.98 4.50
CA THR A 29 3.97 -27.22 3.32
C THR A 29 3.55 -25.80 3.67
N ALA A 30 2.89 -25.60 4.81
CA ALA A 30 2.53 -24.26 5.29
C ALA A 30 3.77 -23.40 5.56
N LEU A 31 4.80 -23.99 6.20
CA LEU A 31 6.05 -23.30 6.50
C LEU A 31 6.84 -22.97 5.23
N ILE A 32 6.89 -23.89 4.26
CA ILE A 32 7.50 -23.64 2.94
C ILE A 32 6.78 -22.51 2.21
N PHE A 33 5.45 -22.56 2.15
CA PHE A 33 4.64 -21.50 1.54
C PHE A 33 4.88 -20.15 2.22
N ALA A 34 4.81 -20.11 3.55
CA ALA A 34 4.98 -18.89 4.33
C ALA A 34 6.35 -18.25 4.07
N ALA A 35 7.42 -19.05 4.06
CA ALA A 35 8.77 -18.56 3.80
C ALA A 35 8.95 -18.04 2.37
N LEU A 36 8.55 -18.82 1.36
CA LEU A 36 8.69 -18.43 -0.04
C LEU A 36 7.86 -17.19 -0.39
N TYR A 37 6.62 -17.13 0.10
CA TYR A 37 5.74 -16.01 -0.17
C TYR A 37 6.19 -14.75 0.57
N LEU A 38 6.77 -14.88 1.78
CA LEU A 38 7.37 -13.74 2.48
C LEU A 38 8.56 -13.18 1.67
N ILE A 39 9.45 -14.04 1.16
CA ILE A 39 10.56 -13.60 0.29
C ILE A 39 10.03 -12.88 -0.95
N TYR A 40 9.03 -13.46 -1.62
CA TYR A 40 8.35 -12.83 -2.75
C TYR A 40 7.80 -11.44 -2.39
N MET A 41 7.14 -11.30 -1.24
CA MET A 41 6.57 -10.04 -0.78
C MET A 41 7.65 -8.96 -0.56
N GLN A 42 8.81 -9.33 -0.03
CA GLN A 42 9.93 -8.40 0.11
C GLN A 42 10.51 -7.98 -1.25
N LEU A 43 10.65 -8.92 -2.19
CA LEU A 43 11.08 -8.60 -3.56
C LEU A 43 10.10 -7.66 -4.26
N GLU A 44 8.80 -7.88 -4.07
CA GLU A 44 7.74 -7.01 -4.58
C GLU A 44 7.87 -5.58 -4.01
N ALA A 45 7.99 -5.47 -2.68
CA ALA A 45 8.03 -4.18 -1.98
C ALA A 45 9.31 -3.38 -2.29
N TYR A 46 10.47 -4.02 -2.33
CA TYR A 46 11.76 -3.34 -2.43
C TYR A 46 12.36 -3.26 -3.83
N VAL A 47 11.96 -4.14 -4.76
CA VAL A 47 12.56 -4.19 -6.11
C VAL A 47 11.51 -3.86 -7.16
N LEU A 48 10.39 -4.57 -7.15
CA LEU A 48 9.36 -4.45 -8.19
C LEU A 48 8.64 -3.10 -8.10
N THR A 49 8.16 -2.75 -6.91
CA THR A 49 7.44 -1.49 -6.66
C THR A 49 8.25 -0.27 -7.10
N PRO A 50 9.51 -0.06 -6.65
CA PRO A 50 10.28 1.11 -7.08
C PRO A 50 10.70 1.07 -8.56
N ARG A 51 10.95 -0.12 -9.14
CA ARG A 51 11.21 -0.22 -10.59
C ARG A 51 10.00 0.18 -11.42
N VAL A 52 8.80 -0.24 -11.03
CA VAL A 52 7.56 0.09 -11.73
C VAL A 52 7.14 1.54 -11.48
N MET A 53 7.33 2.06 -10.26
CA MET A 53 6.98 3.44 -9.87
C MET A 53 7.99 4.51 -10.29
N ASN A 54 8.96 4.18 -11.15
CA ASN A 54 10.06 5.08 -11.53
C ASN A 54 9.59 6.24 -12.45
N ARG A 55 8.76 7.14 -11.89
CA ARG A 55 8.36 8.51 -12.29
C ARG A 55 7.23 9.10 -11.43
N ALA A 56 6.83 8.48 -10.33
CA ALA A 56 5.74 8.99 -9.49
C ALA A 56 6.27 9.85 -8.33
N ILE A 57 5.74 11.07 -8.26
CA ILE A 57 6.01 12.16 -7.32
C ILE A 57 6.25 11.66 -5.89
N SER A 58 7.33 12.15 -5.28
CA SER A 58 7.62 11.96 -3.87
C SER A 58 6.52 12.59 -3.02
N VAL A 59 5.58 11.76 -2.56
CA VAL A 59 4.60 12.15 -1.55
C VAL A 59 5.33 12.24 -0.21
N PRO A 60 5.32 13.38 0.49
CA PRO A 60 5.92 13.49 1.81
C PRO A 60 5.28 12.49 2.78
N GLY A 61 6.09 11.65 3.42
CA GLY A 61 5.59 10.61 4.34
C GLY A 61 4.77 11.17 5.51
N SER A 62 5.07 12.40 5.95
CA SER A 62 4.32 13.09 7.00
C SER A 62 2.83 13.25 6.66
N LEU A 63 2.49 13.60 5.42
CA LEU A 63 1.10 13.80 5.01
C LEU A 63 0.34 12.46 5.00
N VAL A 64 1.00 11.40 4.57
CA VAL A 64 0.42 10.04 4.58
C VAL A 64 0.10 9.60 6.01
N VAL A 65 0.99 9.87 6.96
CA VAL A 65 0.77 9.55 8.38
C VAL A 65 -0.41 10.36 8.94
N ILE A 66 -0.47 11.65 8.66
CA ILE A 66 -1.59 12.51 9.08
C ILE A 66 -2.91 12.00 8.48
N GLY A 67 -2.93 11.68 7.18
CA GLY A 67 -4.08 11.10 6.51
C GLY A 67 -4.51 9.78 7.15
N ALA A 68 -3.57 8.87 7.42
CA ALA A 68 -3.84 7.59 8.06
C ALA A 68 -4.40 7.75 9.49
N LEU A 69 -3.91 8.73 10.26
CA LEU A 69 -4.45 9.05 11.58
C LEU A 69 -5.89 9.57 11.49
N VAL A 70 -6.17 10.50 10.58
CA VAL A 70 -7.52 11.05 10.38
C VAL A 70 -8.48 9.98 9.86
N GLY A 71 -8.07 9.18 8.87
CA GLY A 71 -8.87 8.05 8.40
C GLY A 71 -9.09 7.03 9.52
N GLY A 72 -8.04 6.76 10.30
CA GLY A 72 -8.06 5.87 11.45
C GLY A 72 -9.07 6.27 12.51
N THR A 73 -9.18 7.55 12.83
CA THR A 73 -10.16 8.05 13.80
C THR A 73 -11.59 8.02 13.28
N LEU A 74 -11.80 8.19 11.96
CA LEU A 74 -13.13 8.24 11.36
C LEU A 74 -13.76 6.85 11.15
N LEU A 75 -13.02 5.90 10.57
CA LEU A 75 -13.53 4.58 10.19
C LEU A 75 -12.68 3.42 10.75
N GLY A 76 -11.86 3.69 11.77
CA GLY A 76 -10.97 2.69 12.35
C GLY A 76 -9.91 2.22 11.36
N LEU A 77 -9.57 0.94 11.43
CA LEU A 77 -8.57 0.32 10.54
C LEU A 77 -8.87 0.58 9.06
N LEU A 78 -10.13 0.42 8.63
CA LEU A 78 -10.50 0.59 7.22
C LEU A 78 -10.25 2.03 6.75
N GLY A 79 -10.54 3.03 7.59
CA GLY A 79 -10.28 4.42 7.25
C GLY A 79 -8.79 4.74 7.18
N ALA A 80 -7.97 4.19 8.09
CA ALA A 80 -6.51 4.35 8.02
C ALA A 80 -5.94 3.78 6.72
N LEU A 81 -6.43 2.62 6.28
CA LEU A 81 -6.00 1.97 5.05
C LEU A 81 -6.37 2.75 3.79
N VAL A 82 -7.59 3.27 3.74
CA VAL A 82 -8.11 4.01 2.59
C VAL A 82 -7.57 5.44 2.55
N ALA A 83 -7.20 6.03 3.68
CA ALA A 83 -6.69 7.40 3.73
C ALA A 83 -5.32 7.58 3.06
N ILE A 84 -4.49 6.53 3.00
CA ILE A 84 -3.18 6.56 2.35
C ILE A 84 -3.30 6.91 0.84
N PRO A 85 -4.01 6.12 0.01
CA PRO A 85 -4.16 6.45 -1.41
C PRO A 85 -4.92 7.76 -1.62
N ILE A 86 -5.94 8.07 -0.79
CA ILE A 86 -6.67 9.34 -0.88
C ILE A 86 -5.72 10.54 -0.70
N THR A 87 -4.87 10.49 0.33
CA THR A 87 -3.90 11.57 0.60
C THR A 87 -2.92 11.73 -0.56
N ALA A 88 -2.41 10.61 -1.09
CA ALA A 88 -1.53 10.62 -2.25
C ALA A 88 -2.23 11.22 -3.49
N SER A 89 -3.48 10.84 -3.76
CA SER A 89 -4.28 11.38 -4.87
C SER A 89 -4.52 12.88 -4.74
N ILE A 90 -4.91 13.36 -3.55
CA ILE A 90 -5.11 14.80 -3.30
C ILE A 90 -3.82 15.58 -3.54
N LEU A 91 -2.69 15.09 -3.00
CA LEU A 91 -1.40 15.75 -3.16
C LEU A 91 -0.93 15.77 -4.62
N LEU A 92 -1.16 14.68 -5.36
CA LEU A 92 -0.90 14.62 -6.79
C LEU A 92 -1.70 15.68 -7.56
N ILE A 93 -2.99 15.83 -7.28
CA ILE A 93 -3.84 16.84 -7.93
C ILE A 93 -3.31 18.24 -7.62
N ILE A 94 -2.97 18.53 -6.36
CA ILE A 94 -2.44 19.84 -5.97
C ILE A 94 -1.13 20.13 -6.72
N LYS A 95 -0.18 19.18 -6.71
CA LYS A 95 1.15 19.37 -7.32
C LYS A 95 1.14 19.39 -8.85
N GLN A 96 0.32 18.56 -9.50
CA GLN A 96 0.34 18.43 -10.97
C GLN A 96 -0.71 19.30 -11.66
N VAL A 97 -1.78 19.70 -10.98
CA VAL A 97 -2.88 20.44 -11.61
C VAL A 97 -3.01 21.86 -11.05
N VAL A 98 -3.03 22.02 -9.72
CA VAL A 98 -3.32 23.32 -9.10
C VAL A 98 -2.12 24.26 -9.21
N ILE A 99 -0.92 23.83 -8.78
CA ILE A 99 0.28 24.67 -8.79
C ILE A 99 0.65 25.11 -10.22
N PRO A 100 0.76 24.22 -11.23
CA PRO A 100 1.11 24.63 -12.59
C PRO A 100 0.09 25.57 -13.22
N ARG A 101 -1.20 25.46 -12.85
CA ARG A 101 -2.25 26.38 -13.31
C ARG A 101 -2.19 27.75 -12.64
N GLN A 102 -1.67 27.84 -11.43
CA GLN A 102 -1.45 29.12 -10.74
C GLN A 102 -0.22 29.83 -11.33
N ASP A 103 0.88 29.10 -11.53
CA ASP A 103 2.10 29.64 -12.13
C ASP A 103 1.89 30.12 -13.57
N ALA A 104 1.02 29.46 -14.35
CA ALA A 104 0.67 29.88 -15.70
C ALA A 104 -0.27 31.11 -15.78
N LYS A 105 -0.82 31.57 -14.65
CA LYS A 105 -1.67 32.76 -14.58
C LYS A 105 -0.94 34.01 -14.07
N LEU A 106 0.29 33.84 -13.57
CA LEU A 106 1.23 34.91 -13.22
C LEU A 106 2.10 35.26 -14.44
#